data_AF-A0A1W2BCL2-F1
#
_entry.id   AF-A0A1W2BCL2-F1
#
_cell.length_a   1.000
_cell.length_b   1.000
_cell.length_c   1.000
_cell.angle_alpha   90.00
_cell.angle_beta   90.00
_cell.angle_gamma   90.00
#
_symmetry.space_group_name_H-M   'P 1'
#
loop_
_entity.id
_entity.type
_entity.pdbx_description
1 polymer ?
#
loop_
_entity_poly.entity_id
_entity_poly.type
_entity_poly.pdbx_seq_one_letter_code
_entity_poly.pdbx_strand_id
1 'polypeptide(L)'
;MGNIIVYIILIAVIAMAVYGTVKRIRHGSSCCGEREAAPKKIRVSDRNKKNYPYIYELKIDGMYCSNCARRIENGFNCKEGMWALADVGQKSVRLLTKEPADESTCRKITSDSGYTLISFKQINS
;
A
#
# COMPACT_ATOMS: atom_id res chain seq x y z
N MET A 1 44.06 20.29 2.81
CA MET A 1 43.54 19.47 3.92
C MET A 1 42.21 19.98 4.49
N GLY A 2 41.98 21.30 4.62
CA GLY A 2 40.72 21.84 5.21
C GLY A 2 39.45 21.66 4.38
N ASN A 3 39.53 21.74 3.06
CA ASN A 3 38.34 21.69 2.19
C ASN A 3 37.66 20.31 2.18
N ILE A 4 38.43 19.23 2.34
CA ILE A 4 37.89 17.85 2.37
C ILE A 4 36.96 17.67 3.58
N ILE A 5 37.33 18.23 4.73
CA ILE A 5 36.52 18.19 5.96
C ILE A 5 35.20 18.94 5.73
N VAL A 6 35.25 20.10 5.07
CA VAL A 6 34.05 20.89 4.72
C VAL A 6 33.12 20.11 3.78
N TYR A 7 33.66 19.41 2.77
CA TYR A 7 32.87 18.59 1.85
C TYR A 7 32.20 17.40 2.55
N ILE A 8 32.90 16.73 3.49
CA ILE A 8 32.33 15.61 4.25
C ILE A 8 31.15 16.09 5.12
N ILE A 9 31.31 17.22 5.81
CA ILE A 9 30.23 17.80 6.63
C ILE A 9 29.03 18.18 5.76
N LEU A 10 29.28 18.80 4.61
CA LEU A 10 28.21 19.17 3.67
C LEU A 10 27.43 17.95 3.16
N ILE A 11 28.13 16.89 2.76
CA ILE A 11 27.49 15.63 2.32
C ILE A 11 26.68 15.00 3.46
N ALA A 12 27.19 15.01 4.69
CA ALA A 12 26.48 14.47 5.85
C ALA A 12 25.18 15.24 6.13
N VAL A 13 25.17 16.57 6.02
CA VAL A 13 23.97 17.41 6.19
C VAL A 13 22.95 17.14 5.08
N ILE A 14 23.40 17.03 3.82
CA ILE A 14 22.53 16.70 2.68
C ILE A 14 21.93 15.31 2.86
N ALA A 15 22.73 14.31 3.26
CA ALA A 15 22.26 12.95 3.51
C ALA A 15 21.22 12.91 4.65
N MET A 16 21.44 13.65 5.75
CA MET A 16 20.45 13.76 6.83
C MET A 16 19.16 14.44 6.37
N ALA A 17 19.25 15.51 5.57
CA ALA A 17 18.09 16.21 5.04
C ALA A 17 17.28 15.31 4.10
N VAL A 18 17.94 14.60 3.18
CA VAL A 18 17.30 13.63 2.26
C VAL A 18 16.71 12.46 3.03
N TYR A 19 17.42 11.93 4.03
CA TYR A 19 16.90 10.86 4.86
C TYR A 19 15.67 11.31 5.68
N GLY A 20 15.72 12.53 6.23
CA GLY A 20 14.61 13.13 6.98
C GLY A 20 13.38 13.40 6.12
N THR A 21 13.55 13.89 4.89
CA THR A 21 12.45 14.14 3.94
C THR A 21 11.86 12.82 3.44
N VAL A 22 12.68 11.86 3.03
CA VAL A 22 12.22 10.52 2.63
C VAL A 22 11.49 9.82 3.78
N LYS A 23 12.00 9.95 5.02
CA LYS A 23 11.36 9.39 6.21
C LYS A 23 10.03 10.09 6.52
N ARG A 24 9.94 11.43 6.41
CA ARG A 24 8.68 12.17 6.59
C ARG A 24 7.66 11.86 5.49
N ILE A 25 8.08 11.69 4.24
CA ILE A 25 7.20 11.28 3.15
C ILE A 25 6.70 9.84 3.39
N ARG A 26 7.56 8.93 3.86
CA ARG A 26 7.16 7.56 4.23
C ARG A 26 6.27 7.48 5.46
N HIS A 27 6.38 8.43 6.40
CA HIS A 27 5.55 8.49 7.60
C HIS A 27 4.34 9.44 7.47
N GLY A 28 4.10 9.98 6.27
CA GLY A 28 2.92 10.76 5.92
C GLY A 28 3.00 12.22 6.35
N SER A 29 3.14 13.11 5.38
CA SER A 29 2.60 14.47 5.50
C SER A 29 1.07 14.36 5.56
N SER A 30 0.51 15.02 6.56
CA SER A 30 -0.92 15.05 6.90
C SER A 30 -1.76 15.66 5.76
N CYS A 31 -2.39 14.82 4.95
CA CYS A 31 -3.56 15.22 4.13
C CYS A 31 -4.88 14.72 4.73
N CYS A 32 -4.84 13.72 5.62
CA CYS A 32 -6.03 13.23 6.33
C CYS A 32 -5.84 13.57 7.82
N GLY A 33 -6.72 14.44 8.34
CA GLY A 33 -6.64 14.98 9.69
C GLY A 33 -6.57 13.92 10.79
N GLU A 34 -6.12 14.39 11.95
CA GLU A 34 -6.22 13.76 13.26
C GLU A 34 -5.67 12.33 13.39
N ARG A 35 -4.40 12.24 13.80
CA ARG A 35 -3.89 11.22 14.75
C ARG A 35 -4.38 9.77 14.59
N GLU A 36 -4.64 9.25 13.41
CA GLU A 36 -4.85 7.80 13.24
C GLU A 36 -3.49 7.13 13.11
N ALA A 37 -3.05 6.48 14.19
CA ALA A 37 -1.89 5.62 14.21
C ALA A 37 -1.93 4.68 13.00
N ALA A 38 -0.89 4.73 12.16
CA ALA A 38 -0.85 4.05 10.87
C ALA A 38 -1.38 2.60 11.01
N PRO A 39 -2.53 2.26 10.39
CA PRO A 39 -3.40 1.18 10.81
C PRO A 39 -2.66 -0.14 10.73
N LYS A 40 -2.38 -0.78 11.88
CA LYS A 40 -1.52 -1.97 12.06
C LYS A 40 -1.64 -2.91 10.85
N LYS A 41 -0.55 -3.12 10.12
CA LYS A 41 -0.57 -3.92 8.88
C LYS A 41 -0.99 -5.32 9.27
N ILE A 42 -2.17 -5.75 8.83
CA ILE A 42 -2.64 -7.10 9.06
C ILE A 42 -1.72 -8.01 8.25
N ARG A 43 -0.92 -8.79 8.96
CA ARG A 43 0.01 -9.74 8.35
C ARG A 43 -0.84 -10.93 7.94
N VAL A 44 -0.99 -11.12 6.63
CA VAL A 44 -1.63 -12.30 6.05
C VAL A 44 -0.94 -13.55 6.60
N SER A 45 -1.72 -14.50 7.12
CA SER A 45 -1.23 -15.73 7.78
C SER A 45 -0.38 -16.60 6.86
N ASP A 46 -0.63 -16.57 5.54
CA ASP A 46 0.11 -17.35 4.55
C ASP A 46 0.88 -16.44 3.59
N ARG A 47 2.21 -16.37 3.78
CA ARG A 47 3.14 -15.67 2.86
C ARG A 47 3.55 -16.50 1.66
N ASN A 48 3.03 -17.71 1.50
CA ASN A 48 3.41 -18.59 0.40
C ASN A 48 2.59 -18.27 -0.86
N LYS A 49 3.20 -17.52 -1.80
CA LYS A 49 2.57 -17.17 -3.09
C LYS A 49 2.05 -18.38 -3.88
N LYS A 50 2.62 -19.57 -3.69
CA LYS A 50 2.18 -20.80 -4.38
C LYS A 50 0.77 -21.26 -3.98
N ASN A 51 0.26 -20.81 -2.82
CA ASN A 51 -1.07 -21.18 -2.36
C ASN A 51 -2.19 -20.29 -2.92
N TYR A 52 -1.85 -19.27 -3.74
CA TYR A 52 -2.79 -18.31 -4.30
C TYR A 52 -2.76 -18.40 -5.84
N PRO A 53 -3.52 -19.33 -6.43
CA PRO A 53 -3.53 -19.55 -7.88
C PRO A 53 -4.24 -18.43 -8.64
N TYR A 54 -5.07 -17.63 -7.98
CA TYR A 54 -5.83 -16.55 -8.62
C TYR A 54 -5.22 -15.19 -8.28
N ILE A 55 -4.88 -14.44 -9.31
CA ILE A 55 -4.36 -13.08 -9.19
C ILE A 55 -5.33 -12.14 -9.91
N TYR A 56 -5.73 -11.09 -9.23
CA TYR A 56 -6.59 -10.04 -9.76
C TYR A 56 -5.91 -8.69 -9.60
N GLU A 57 -6.15 -7.80 -10.55
CA GLU A 57 -5.79 -6.40 -10.50
C GLU A 57 -7.06 -5.57 -10.44
N LEU A 58 -7.20 -4.86 -9.34
CA LEU A 58 -8.32 -4.00 -9.01
C LEU A 58 -7.89 -2.55 -9.20
N LYS A 59 -8.60 -1.75 -10.00
CA LYS A 59 -8.39 -0.30 -10.01
C LYS A 59 -9.38 0.33 -9.04
N ILE A 60 -8.86 1.12 -8.10
CA ILE A 60 -9.66 1.73 -7.04
C ILE A 60 -9.47 3.24 -7.09
N ASP A 61 -10.58 3.97 -7.04
CA ASP A 61 -10.59 5.41 -6.91
C ASP A 61 -10.59 5.86 -5.45
N GLY A 62 -10.01 7.04 -5.19
CA GLY A 62 -9.92 7.60 -3.84
C GLY A 62 -8.65 7.22 -3.06
N MET A 63 -7.79 6.38 -3.64
CA MET A 63 -6.50 6.01 -3.03
C MET A 63 -5.40 7.00 -3.42
N TYR A 64 -5.23 8.06 -2.62
CA TYR A 64 -4.22 9.11 -2.88
C TYR A 64 -2.98 9.05 -1.98
N CYS A 65 -3.04 8.23 -0.92
CA CYS A 65 -2.01 8.22 0.12
C CYS A 65 -1.65 6.79 0.53
N SER A 66 -0.45 6.60 1.10
CA SER A 66 -0.01 5.30 1.62
C SER A 66 -0.92 4.77 2.74
N ASN A 67 -1.52 5.67 3.53
CA ASN A 67 -2.50 5.30 4.56
C ASN A 67 -3.82 4.79 3.94
N CYS A 68 -4.22 5.41 2.83
CA CYS A 68 -5.41 5.08 2.05
C CYS A 68 -5.25 3.68 1.45
N ALA A 69 -4.09 3.41 0.84
CA ALA A 69 -3.68 2.09 0.38
C ALA A 69 -3.71 1.06 1.50
N ARG A 70 -3.13 1.38 2.67
CA ARG A 70 -3.08 0.48 3.81
C ARG A 70 -4.46 0.15 4.38
N ARG A 71 -5.41 1.11 4.37
CA ARG A 71 -6.80 0.87 4.77
C ARG A 71 -7.46 -0.15 3.85
N ILE A 72 -7.30 -0.01 2.53
CA ILE A 72 -7.82 -0.98 1.54
C ILE A 72 -7.14 -2.34 1.72
N GLU A 73 -5.81 -2.38 1.81
CA GLU A 73 -5.07 -3.62 2.05
C GLU A 73 -5.58 -4.35 3.28
N ASN A 74 -5.81 -3.64 4.38
CA ASN A 74 -6.33 -4.23 5.61
C ASN A 74 -7.76 -4.77 5.42
N GLY A 75 -8.63 -4.08 4.67
CA GLY A 75 -9.99 -4.55 4.38
C GLY A 75 -10.01 -5.92 3.68
N PHE A 76 -9.11 -6.11 2.72
CA PHE A 76 -8.95 -7.41 2.03
C PHE A 76 -8.17 -8.43 2.86
N ASN A 77 -7.08 -8.04 3.53
CA ASN A 77 -6.26 -8.93 4.34
C ASN A 77 -6.97 -9.41 5.62
N CYS A 78 -8.06 -8.74 6.04
CA CYS A 78 -8.98 -9.23 7.07
C CYS A 78 -9.74 -10.50 6.64
N LYS A 79 -9.90 -10.74 5.33
CA LYS A 79 -10.56 -11.93 4.80
C LYS A 79 -9.53 -13.05 4.67
N GLU A 80 -9.83 -14.20 5.27
CA GLU A 80 -8.98 -15.38 5.14
C GLU A 80 -8.91 -15.82 3.68
N GLY A 81 -7.71 -16.21 3.22
CA GLY A 81 -7.49 -16.64 1.85
C GLY A 81 -7.39 -15.50 0.82
N MET A 82 -7.39 -14.23 1.25
CA MET A 82 -7.15 -13.06 0.40
C MET A 82 -5.89 -12.32 0.85
N TRP A 83 -5.08 -11.91 -0.12
CA TRP A 83 -3.90 -11.10 0.09
C TRP A 83 -3.91 -9.92 -0.89
N ALA A 84 -4.17 -8.72 -0.37
CA ALA A 84 -4.10 -7.49 -1.13
C ALA A 84 -2.75 -6.78 -0.97
N LEU A 85 -2.28 -6.24 -2.09
CA LEU A 85 -1.10 -5.39 -2.22
C LEU A 85 -1.52 -4.15 -3.00
N ALA A 86 -1.61 -3.00 -2.33
CA ALA A 86 -2.05 -1.75 -2.93
C ALA A 86 -0.86 -0.91 -3.39
N ASP A 87 -0.95 -0.38 -4.60
CA ASP A 87 0.03 0.51 -5.22
C ASP A 87 -0.61 1.87 -5.48
N VAL A 88 -0.24 2.87 -4.67
CA VAL A 88 -0.69 4.26 -4.80
C VAL A 88 -0.22 4.88 -6.12
N GLY A 89 0.96 4.50 -6.61
CA GLY A 89 1.52 5.06 -7.84
C GLY A 89 0.73 4.63 -9.08
N GLN A 90 0.25 3.39 -9.10
CA GLN A 90 -0.56 2.84 -10.19
C GLN A 90 -2.08 2.96 -9.97
N LYS A 91 -2.51 3.45 -8.80
CA LYS A 91 -3.91 3.45 -8.35
C LYS A 91 -4.56 2.07 -8.52
N SER A 92 -3.79 1.02 -8.28
CA SER A 92 -4.22 -0.36 -8.44
C SER A 92 -3.91 -1.19 -7.21
N VAL A 93 -4.69 -2.24 -6.99
CA VAL A 93 -4.53 -3.21 -5.92
C VAL A 93 -4.43 -4.58 -6.55
N ARG A 94 -3.31 -5.25 -6.30
CA ARG A 94 -3.12 -6.65 -6.66
C ARG A 94 -3.71 -7.51 -5.55
N LEU A 95 -4.73 -8.27 -5.88
CA LEU A 95 -5.39 -9.20 -4.98
C LEU A 95 -4.99 -10.63 -5.38
N LEU A 96 -4.35 -11.34 -4.47
CA LEU A 96 -4.07 -12.76 -4.60
C LEU A 96 -5.08 -13.52 -3.75
N THR A 97 -5.82 -14.46 -4.34
CA THR A 97 -6.83 -15.24 -3.63
C THR A 97 -6.60 -16.73 -3.79
N LYS A 98 -6.93 -17.49 -2.72
CA LYS A 98 -6.90 -18.96 -2.75
C LYS A 98 -8.07 -19.53 -3.55
N GLU A 99 -9.22 -18.86 -3.45
CA GLU A 99 -10.47 -19.18 -4.14
C GLU A 99 -10.78 -18.13 -5.22
N PRO A 100 -11.58 -18.46 -6.25
CA PRO A 100 -11.99 -17.48 -7.25
C PRO A 100 -12.76 -16.34 -6.58
N ALA A 101 -12.27 -15.12 -6.75
CA ALA A 101 -12.90 -13.93 -6.20
C ALA A 101 -13.95 -13.39 -7.17
N ASP A 102 -15.17 -13.19 -6.69
CA ASP A 102 -16.22 -12.56 -7.48
C ASP A 102 -16.09 -11.03 -7.44
N GLU A 103 -16.35 -10.39 -8.58
CA GLU A 103 -16.26 -8.93 -8.71
C GLU A 103 -17.24 -8.24 -7.76
N SER A 104 -18.43 -8.81 -7.58
CA SER A 104 -19.46 -8.26 -6.69
C SER A 104 -18.99 -8.23 -5.22
N THR A 105 -18.25 -9.27 -4.80
CA THR A 105 -17.69 -9.39 -3.45
C THR A 105 -16.54 -8.40 -3.27
N CYS A 106 -15.67 -8.28 -4.26
CA CYS A 106 -14.56 -7.31 -4.23
C CYS A 106 -15.07 -5.87 -4.21
N ARG A 107 -16.13 -5.57 -4.96
CA ARG A 107 -16.80 -4.27 -4.95
C ARG A 107 -17.37 -3.97 -3.57
N LYS A 108 -18.08 -4.91 -2.94
CA LYS A 108 -18.61 -4.75 -1.57
C LYS A 108 -17.51 -4.44 -0.56
N ILE A 109 -16.43 -5.22 -0.53
CA ILE A 109 -15.29 -5.00 0.38
C ILE A 109 -14.65 -3.61 0.15
N THR A 110 -14.54 -3.19 -1.10
CA THR A 110 -13.99 -1.88 -1.46
C THR A 110 -14.91 -0.75 -1.00
N SER A 111 -16.23 -0.89 -1.18
CA SER A 111 -17.24 0.07 -0.72
C SER A 111 -17.33 0.15 0.80
N ASP A 112 -17.25 -0.98 1.51
CA ASP A 112 -17.20 -1.03 2.98
C ASP A 112 -15.97 -0.30 3.53
N SER A 113 -14.88 -0.27 2.75
CA SER A 113 -13.67 0.47 3.09
C SER A 113 -13.76 1.97 2.77
N GLY A 114 -14.85 2.42 2.14
CA GLY A 114 -15.09 3.81 1.75
C GLY A 114 -14.51 4.22 0.39
N TYR A 115 -14.26 3.26 -0.50
CA TYR A 115 -13.66 3.50 -1.82
C TYR A 115 -14.51 2.94 -2.97
N THR A 116 -14.19 3.35 -4.20
CA THR A 116 -14.92 2.95 -5.40
C THR A 116 -14.06 2.04 -6.28
N LEU A 117 -14.55 0.84 -6.57
CA LEU A 117 -13.92 -0.07 -7.54
C LEU A 117 -14.25 0.38 -8.96
N ILE A 118 -13.24 0.76 -9.73
CA ILE A 118 -13.35 1.18 -11.14
C ILE A 118 -13.27 -0.02 -12.08
N SER A 119 -12.32 -0.93 -11.82
CA SER A 119 -12.03 -2.04 -12.73
C SER A 119 -11.65 -3.28 -11.94
N PHE A 120 -12.12 -4.43 -12.41
CA PHE A 120 -11.74 -5.75 -11.94
C PHE A 120 -11.14 -6.52 -13.12
N LYS A 121 -9.88 -6.96 -13.02
CA LYS A 121 -9.23 -7.73 -14.07
C LYS A 121 -8.50 -8.93 -13.48
N GLN A 122 -8.75 -10.12 -14.00
CA GLN A 122 -7.97 -11.30 -13.65
C GLN A 122 -6.65 -11.32 -14.44
N ILE A 123 -5.54 -11.50 -13.72
CA ILE A 123 -4.22 -11.76 -14.29
C ILE A 123 -3.96 -13.25 -14.13
N ASN A 124 -4.18 -14.03 -15.18
CA ASN A 124 -3.66 -15.40 -15.22
C ASN A 124 -2.16 -15.32 -15.54
N SER A 125 -1.33 -15.89 -14.66
CA SER A 125 0.07 -16.15 -14.95
C SER A 125 0.24 -17.48 -15.66
#